data_AF-A0A9J6GP49-F1
#
_entry.id   AF-A0A9J6GP49-F1
#
_cell.length_a   1.000
_cell.length_b   1.000
_cell.length_c   1.000
_cell.angle_alpha   90.00
_cell.angle_beta   90.00
_cell.angle_gamma   90.00
#
_symmetry.space_group_name_H-M   'P 1'
#
loop_
_entity.id
_entity.type
_entity.pdbx_description
1 polymer ?
#
loop_
_entity_poly.entity_id
_entity_poly.type
_entity_poly.pdbx_seq_one_letter_code
_entity_poly.pdbx_strand_id
1 'polypeptide(L)'
;MMCPYLCFRTSADTTATPDERSAEPQLVQEKCKTLVAFAFLLTTVIFNLTCIAVIHERVPDRATHPPLPDIYFDIFPPVDWALDVSEYIIIFCMWTTLGLMLVHRYRWIVMQRVFFIMALLYLMRGITMSVTQAPIASTTYFCSPKANSTDLLLIVRRVAKLISGFGLSVNGQHTFCGDYIFSGHTFTLTMAYLVFREYSPQRLKFLPFVYFVLAAVGVFLVLLSRGHYTVDVVIAYYVTTRVFWIYHTLANNVSLKVASENNFLSRSWWFPLFTYFEKNVGGVLPREYEWPLPWPRKWQPKIPTSSHPSHGEDNQQGP
;
A
#
# COMPACT_ATOMS: atom_id res chain seq x y z
N MET A 1 29.26 -18.96 7.16
CA MET A 1 30.36 -18.00 7.32
C MET A 1 29.84 -16.89 8.25
N MET A 2 30.09 -17.06 9.55
CA MET A 2 29.68 -16.11 10.60
C MET A 2 30.77 -15.04 10.76
N CYS A 3 30.37 -13.78 10.88
CA CYS A 3 31.27 -12.69 11.28
C CYS A 3 30.69 -12.02 12.54
N PRO A 4 31.37 -12.10 13.70
CA PRO A 4 30.99 -11.38 14.91
C PRO A 4 31.83 -10.10 15.03
N TYR A 5 31.18 -8.94 15.13
CA TYR A 5 31.88 -7.71 15.53
C TYR A 5 31.73 -7.51 17.04
N LEU A 6 32.85 -7.74 17.73
CA LEU A 6 33.06 -7.39 19.13
C LEU A 6 32.98 -5.86 19.33
N CYS A 7 32.27 -5.49 20.39
CA CYS A 7 32.23 -4.15 20.96
C CYS A 7 33.55 -3.88 21.73
N PHE A 8 34.33 -2.88 21.31
CA PHE A 8 35.39 -2.32 22.13
C PHE A 8 34.88 -1.01 22.75
N ARG A 9 34.79 -1.02 24.08
CA ARG A 9 34.35 0.10 24.92
C ARG A 9 35.62 0.76 25.46
N THR A 10 35.97 1.96 24.98
CA THR A 10 36.99 2.81 25.61
C THR A 10 36.29 3.97 26.30
N SER A 11 36.41 3.99 27.62
CA SER A 11 35.94 5.05 28.51
C SER A 11 36.75 6.33 28.28
N ALA A 12 36.06 7.44 28.03
CA ALA A 12 36.58 8.78 28.27
C ALA A 12 35.43 9.60 28.87
N ASP A 13 35.59 9.93 30.15
CA ASP A 13 34.75 10.84 30.92
C ASP A 13 34.85 12.24 30.29
N THR A 14 33.72 12.73 29.76
CA THR A 14 33.47 14.16 29.61
C THR A 14 32.07 14.40 30.16
N THR A 15 32.01 15.20 31.22
CA THR A 15 30.82 15.69 31.90
C THR A 15 29.83 16.31 30.91
N ALA A 16 28.82 15.54 30.50
CA ALA A 16 27.67 16.04 29.75
C ALA A 16 26.55 16.41 30.74
N THR A 17 26.00 17.61 30.57
CA THR A 17 24.83 18.11 31.29
C THR A 17 23.60 17.23 31.01
N PRO A 18 22.59 17.20 31.90
CA PRO A 18 21.44 16.27 31.77
C PRO A 18 20.50 16.55 30.58
N ASP A 19 20.77 17.58 29.77
CA ASP A 19 19.83 18.15 28.79
C ASP A 19 20.03 17.63 27.35
N GLU A 20 21.03 16.77 27.11
CA GLU A 20 21.29 16.16 25.79
C GLU A 20 20.76 14.72 25.66
N ARG A 21 19.71 14.37 26.40
CA ARG A 21 18.95 13.14 26.11
C ARG A 21 18.08 13.39 24.89
N SER A 22 18.68 13.25 23.70
CA SER A 22 18.07 13.01 22.40
C SER A 22 16.65 13.58 22.25
N ALA A 23 16.56 14.81 21.75
CA ALA A 23 15.36 15.26 21.07
C ALA A 23 15.17 14.39 19.82
N GLU A 24 14.59 13.20 19.97
CA GLU A 24 14.06 12.47 18.82
C GLU A 24 13.15 13.45 18.07
N PRO A 25 13.35 13.65 16.75
CA PRO A 25 12.51 14.56 15.99
C PRO A 25 11.06 14.10 16.15
N GLN A 26 10.27 14.90 16.87
CA GLN A 26 8.86 14.59 17.11
C GLN A 26 8.19 14.41 15.75
N LEU A 27 7.73 13.18 15.48
CA LEU A 27 7.04 12.83 14.25
C LEU A 27 5.67 13.52 14.24
N VAL A 28 5.58 14.69 13.60
CA VAL A 28 4.34 15.47 13.52
C VAL A 28 3.39 14.82 12.53
N GLN A 29 2.19 14.47 12.99
CA GLN A 29 1.15 13.88 12.15
C GLN A 29 0.29 14.97 11.48
N GLU A 30 0.52 15.20 10.20
CA GLU A 30 -0.20 16.21 9.43
C GLU A 30 -1.37 15.59 8.65
N LYS A 31 -2.58 15.63 9.24
CA LYS A 31 -3.80 15.06 8.61
C LYS A 31 -4.09 15.62 7.22
N CYS A 32 -3.77 16.90 6.99
CA CYS A 32 -3.97 17.55 5.69
C CYS A 32 -3.15 16.86 4.58
N LYS A 33 -1.91 16.45 4.87
CA LYS A 33 -1.09 15.72 3.90
C LYS A 33 -1.67 14.35 3.57
N THR A 34 -2.24 13.64 4.56
CA THR A 34 -2.97 12.39 4.30
C THR A 34 -4.18 12.62 3.39
N LEU A 35 -4.92 13.71 3.58
CA LEU A 35 -6.06 14.06 2.70
C LEU A 35 -5.60 14.35 1.27
N VAL A 36 -4.50 15.08 1.08
CA VAL A 36 -3.91 15.32 -0.25
C VAL A 36 -3.46 14.01 -0.90
N ALA A 37 -2.80 13.12 -0.15
CA ALA A 37 -2.40 11.80 -0.66
C ALA A 37 -3.62 10.94 -1.04
N PHE A 38 -4.69 10.99 -0.25
CA PHE A 38 -5.95 10.30 -0.55
C PHE A 38 -6.64 10.87 -1.80
N ALA A 39 -6.66 12.19 -1.98
CA ALA A 39 -7.20 12.82 -3.19
C ALA A 39 -6.40 12.45 -4.45
N PHE A 40 -5.08 12.36 -4.32
CA PHE A 40 -4.20 11.89 -5.41
C PHE A 40 -4.47 10.42 -5.76
N LEU A 41 -4.63 9.56 -4.75
CA LEU A 41 -5.05 8.17 -4.93
C LEU A 41 -6.42 8.08 -5.63
N LEU A 42 -7.42 8.84 -5.19
CA LEU A 42 -8.75 8.81 -5.78
C LEU A 42 -8.72 9.22 -7.25
N THR A 43 -7.97 10.27 -7.59
CA THR A 43 -7.80 10.72 -8.98
C THR A 43 -7.17 9.64 -9.86
N THR A 44 -6.12 8.98 -9.38
CA THR A 44 -5.42 7.92 -10.14
C THR A 44 -6.24 6.63 -10.24
N VAL A 45 -7.04 6.30 -9.23
CA VAL A 45 -8.03 5.21 -9.29
C VAL A 45 -9.09 5.51 -10.33
N ILE A 46 -9.71 6.70 -10.32
CA ILE A 46 -10.72 7.10 -11.31
C ILE A 46 -10.13 7.07 -12.73
N PHE A 47 -8.90 7.57 -12.91
CA PHE A 47 -8.18 7.46 -14.18
C PHE A 47 -8.03 6.01 -14.62
N ASN A 48 -7.52 5.13 -13.75
CA ASN A 48 -7.37 3.71 -14.04
C ASN A 48 -8.71 3.04 -14.40
N LEU A 49 -9.79 3.32 -13.66
CA LEU A 49 -11.12 2.76 -13.99
C LEU A 49 -11.67 3.30 -15.31
N THR A 50 -11.41 4.56 -15.64
CA THR A 50 -11.77 5.15 -16.93
C THR A 50 -11.02 4.46 -18.05
N CYS A 51 -9.72 4.19 -17.88
CA CYS A 51 -8.94 3.42 -18.82
C CYS A 51 -9.54 2.01 -19.01
N ILE A 52 -9.95 1.30 -17.96
CA ILE A 52 -10.62 -0.02 -18.09
C ILE A 52 -11.91 0.11 -18.94
N ALA A 53 -12.73 1.12 -18.66
CA ALA A 53 -13.99 1.33 -19.38
C ALA A 53 -13.79 1.63 -20.88
N VAL A 54 -12.66 2.27 -21.24
CA VAL A 54 -12.30 2.63 -22.62
C VAL A 54 -11.61 1.48 -23.35
N ILE A 55 -10.63 0.81 -22.71
CA ILE A 55 -9.87 -0.29 -23.35
C ILE A 55 -10.77 -1.47 -23.67
N HIS A 56 -11.86 -1.67 -22.92
CA HIS A 56 -12.87 -2.70 -23.19
C HIS A 56 -13.39 -2.67 -24.63
N GLU A 57 -13.54 -1.48 -25.22
CA GLU A 57 -13.97 -1.35 -26.61
C GLU A 57 -12.89 -1.75 -27.61
N ARG A 58 -11.62 -1.55 -27.23
CA ARG A 58 -10.43 -1.80 -28.05
C ARG A 58 -9.91 -3.23 -27.96
N VAL A 59 -10.39 -4.05 -27.03
CA VAL A 59 -9.95 -5.44 -26.88
C VAL A 59 -10.19 -6.21 -28.19
N PRO A 60 -9.22 -6.96 -28.72
CA PRO A 60 -9.41 -7.80 -29.89
C PRO A 60 -10.57 -8.79 -29.71
N ASP A 61 -11.29 -9.10 -30.80
CA ASP A 61 -12.37 -10.08 -30.72
C ASP A 61 -11.83 -11.49 -30.44
N ARG A 62 -12.40 -12.15 -29.43
CA ARG A 62 -12.12 -13.53 -29.01
C ARG A 62 -12.23 -14.53 -30.17
N ALA A 63 -13.14 -14.30 -31.12
CA ALA A 63 -13.35 -15.23 -32.23
C ALA A 63 -12.18 -15.21 -33.24
N THR A 64 -11.45 -14.10 -33.33
CA THR A 64 -10.39 -13.89 -34.31
C THR A 64 -8.99 -13.91 -33.70
N HIS A 65 -8.87 -13.57 -32.41
CA HIS A 65 -7.60 -13.48 -31.71
C HIS A 65 -7.60 -14.40 -30.48
N PRO A 66 -6.94 -15.58 -30.57
CA PRO A 66 -6.80 -16.47 -29.42
C PRO A 66 -5.87 -15.88 -28.34
N PRO A 67 -5.88 -16.43 -27.12
CA PRO A 67 -4.94 -16.07 -26.07
C PRO A 67 -3.48 -16.18 -26.55
N LEU A 68 -2.62 -15.29 -26.05
CA LEU A 68 -1.19 -15.38 -26.32
C LEU A 68 -0.60 -16.64 -25.67
N PRO A 69 0.43 -17.26 -26.28
CA PRO A 69 1.13 -18.38 -25.68
C PRO A 69 1.78 -17.95 -24.36
N ASP A 70 1.57 -18.73 -23.32
CA ASP A 70 2.06 -18.46 -21.97
C ASP A 70 2.49 -19.77 -21.31
N ILE A 71 3.72 -19.80 -20.82
CA ILE A 71 4.36 -21.00 -20.25
C ILE A 71 3.51 -21.60 -19.12
N TYR A 72 2.86 -20.77 -18.29
CA TYR A 72 2.05 -21.27 -17.21
C TYR A 72 0.74 -21.88 -17.72
N PHE A 73 0.14 -21.31 -18.77
CA PHE A 73 -1.08 -21.85 -19.38
C PHE A 73 -0.84 -23.19 -20.08
N ASP A 74 0.38 -23.45 -20.55
CA ASP A 74 0.78 -24.73 -21.13
C ASP A 74 0.94 -25.83 -20.06
N ILE A 75 1.29 -25.45 -18.82
CA ILE A 75 1.51 -26.39 -17.71
C ILE A 75 0.21 -26.71 -16.97
N PHE A 76 -0.65 -25.71 -16.75
CA PHE A 76 -1.82 -25.84 -15.88
C PHE A 76 -3.16 -25.70 -16.64
N PRO A 77 -4.16 -26.55 -16.35
CA PRO A 77 -5.51 -26.40 -16.90
C PRO A 77 -6.22 -25.18 -16.31
N PRO A 78 -7.19 -24.58 -17.04
CA PRO A 78 -7.95 -23.45 -16.53
C PRO A 78 -8.90 -23.87 -15.41
N VAL A 79 -9.04 -23.03 -14.39
CA VAL A 79 -10.00 -23.23 -13.31
C VAL A 79 -10.71 -21.91 -13.02
N ASP A 80 -11.96 -21.76 -13.48
CA ASP A 80 -12.67 -20.48 -13.45
C ASP A 80 -12.94 -19.97 -12.01
N TRP A 81 -13.37 -20.87 -11.10
CA TRP A 81 -13.64 -20.51 -9.70
C TRP A 81 -12.40 -20.05 -8.92
N ALA A 82 -11.20 -20.30 -9.44
CA ALA A 82 -9.97 -19.86 -8.80
C ALA A 82 -9.88 -18.33 -8.73
N LEU A 83 -10.49 -17.61 -9.69
CA LEU A 83 -10.52 -16.15 -9.66
C LEU A 83 -11.29 -15.66 -8.43
N ASP A 84 -12.50 -16.18 -8.19
CA ASP A 84 -13.33 -15.78 -7.05
C ASP A 84 -12.60 -16.00 -5.71
N VAL A 85 -11.94 -17.14 -5.55
CA VAL A 85 -11.15 -17.44 -4.34
C VAL A 85 -9.98 -16.46 -4.19
N SER A 86 -9.28 -16.13 -5.27
CA SER A 86 -8.21 -15.14 -5.24
C SER A 86 -8.71 -13.76 -4.82
N GLU A 87 -9.90 -13.37 -5.26
CA GLU A 87 -10.52 -12.09 -4.92
C GLU A 87 -10.98 -12.06 -3.46
N TYR A 88 -11.52 -13.15 -2.91
CA TYR A 88 -11.79 -13.24 -1.46
C TYR A 88 -10.52 -13.10 -0.63
N ILE A 89 -9.40 -13.69 -1.07
CA ILE A 89 -8.09 -13.49 -0.42
C ILE A 89 -7.67 -12.01 -0.49
N ILE A 90 -7.87 -11.34 -1.62
CA ILE A 90 -7.59 -9.91 -1.78
C ILE A 90 -8.43 -9.06 -0.83
N ILE A 91 -9.74 -9.31 -0.76
CA ILE A 91 -10.65 -8.61 0.15
C ILE A 91 -10.18 -8.77 1.58
N PHE A 92 -9.88 -10.00 2.01
CA PHE A 92 -9.35 -10.29 3.34
C PHE A 92 -8.05 -9.52 3.61
N CYS A 93 -7.06 -9.61 2.71
CA CYS A 93 -5.77 -8.92 2.82
C CYS A 93 -5.93 -7.39 2.85
N MET A 94 -6.85 -6.84 2.07
CA MET A 94 -7.11 -5.40 2.00
C MET A 94 -7.69 -4.87 3.32
N TRP A 95 -8.76 -5.50 3.83
CA TRP A 95 -9.41 -5.06 5.07
C TRP A 95 -8.51 -5.18 6.29
N THR A 96 -7.76 -6.27 6.38
CA THR A 96 -6.79 -6.49 7.47
C THR A 96 -5.61 -5.51 7.38
N THR A 97 -5.14 -5.17 6.17
CA THR A 97 -4.11 -4.14 5.96
C THR A 97 -4.62 -2.76 6.37
N LEU A 98 -5.86 -2.43 6.02
CA LEU A 98 -6.50 -1.19 6.47
C LEU A 98 -6.63 -1.15 8.00
N GLY A 99 -7.03 -2.26 8.62
CA GLY A 99 -7.07 -2.41 10.07
C GLY A 99 -5.71 -2.18 10.74
N LEU A 100 -4.64 -2.77 10.20
CA LEU A 100 -3.27 -2.55 10.66
C LEU A 100 -2.88 -1.07 10.60
N MET A 101 -3.16 -0.39 9.48
CA MET A 101 -2.86 1.03 9.32
C MET A 101 -3.64 1.91 10.32
N LEU A 102 -4.90 1.57 10.60
CA LEU A 102 -5.76 2.32 11.54
C LEU A 102 -5.30 2.21 13.00
N VAL A 103 -4.79 1.03 13.39
CA VAL A 103 -4.32 0.74 14.75
C VAL A 103 -2.87 1.21 14.98
N HIS A 104 -2.14 1.58 13.94
CA HIS A 104 -0.77 2.10 14.08
C HIS A 104 -0.78 3.47 14.78
N ARG A 105 0.12 3.70 15.74
CA ARG A 105 0.25 4.99 16.46
C ARG A 105 0.45 6.14 15.46
N TYR A 106 1.32 5.91 14.48
CA TYR A 106 1.61 6.85 13.39
C TYR A 106 0.67 6.74 12.16
N ARG A 107 -0.59 6.32 12.33
CA ARG A 107 -1.55 6.01 11.25
C ARG A 107 -1.59 7.01 10.09
N TRP A 108 -1.57 8.32 10.36
CA TRP A 108 -1.67 9.36 9.33
C TRP A 108 -0.46 9.37 8.39
N ILE A 109 0.74 9.14 8.93
CA ILE A 109 1.98 9.06 8.13
C ILE A 109 1.97 7.75 7.34
N VAL A 110 1.63 6.62 7.97
CA VAL A 110 1.55 5.32 7.29
C VAL A 110 0.56 5.36 6.12
N MET A 111 -0.65 5.87 6.35
CA MET A 111 -1.68 6.03 5.31
C MET A 111 -1.22 6.95 4.19
N GLN A 112 -0.58 8.07 4.51
CA GLN A 112 -0.02 8.98 3.51
C GLN A 112 1.00 8.26 2.61
N ARG A 113 1.94 7.49 3.20
CA ARG A 113 2.94 6.73 2.45
C ARG A 113 2.30 5.68 1.55
N VAL A 114 1.36 4.89 2.10
CA VAL A 114 0.66 3.83 1.36
C VAL A 114 -0.20 4.41 0.24
N PHE A 115 -0.97 5.46 0.50
CA PHE A 115 -1.81 6.09 -0.53
C PHE A 115 -0.98 6.68 -1.67
N PHE A 116 0.15 7.31 -1.37
CA PHE A 116 1.04 7.83 -2.40
C PHE A 116 1.64 6.71 -3.27
N ILE A 117 2.15 5.63 -2.66
CA ILE A 117 2.68 4.48 -3.41
C ILE A 117 1.59 3.86 -4.28
N MET A 118 0.39 3.62 -3.72
CA MET A 118 -0.75 3.08 -4.46
C MET A 118 -1.15 3.96 -5.63
N ALA A 119 -1.14 5.29 -5.46
CA ALA A 119 -1.45 6.23 -6.53
C ALA A 119 -0.47 6.14 -7.71
N LEU A 120 0.83 6.01 -7.44
CA LEU A 120 1.84 5.80 -8.48
C LEU A 120 1.62 4.47 -9.23
N LEU A 121 1.28 3.40 -8.51
CA LEU A 121 1.01 2.09 -9.13
C LEU A 121 -0.25 2.10 -10.00
N TYR A 122 -1.34 2.70 -9.52
CA TYR A 122 -2.57 2.85 -10.31
C TYR A 122 -2.38 3.72 -11.55
N LEU A 123 -1.58 4.79 -11.46
CA LEU A 123 -1.25 5.62 -12.61
C LEU A 123 -0.48 4.81 -13.67
N MET A 124 0.57 4.08 -13.27
CA MET A 124 1.36 3.25 -14.18
C MET A 124 0.51 2.12 -14.81
N ARG A 125 -0.35 1.46 -14.02
CA ARG A 125 -1.31 0.49 -14.53
C ARG A 125 -2.24 1.12 -15.58
N GLY A 126 -2.82 2.27 -15.26
CA GLY A 126 -3.68 3.05 -16.15
C GLY A 126 -3.03 3.33 -17.51
N ILE A 127 -1.78 3.81 -17.49
CA ILE A 127 -1.00 4.13 -18.69
C ILE A 127 -0.70 2.86 -19.50
N THR A 128 -0.14 1.83 -18.87
CA THR A 128 0.32 0.62 -19.57
C THR A 128 -0.79 -0.08 -20.34
N MET A 129 -1.96 -0.29 -19.72
CA MET A 129 -3.10 -0.93 -20.40
C MET A 129 -3.77 -0.02 -21.45
N SER A 130 -3.62 1.30 -21.35
CA SER A 130 -4.14 2.23 -22.36
C SER A 130 -3.32 2.25 -23.64
N VAL A 131 -2.00 2.03 -23.53
CA VAL A 131 -1.07 2.06 -24.68
C VAL A 131 -1.19 0.80 -25.52
N THR A 132 -1.42 -0.37 -24.91
CA THR A 132 -1.48 -1.65 -25.63
C THR A 132 -2.58 -2.55 -25.06
N GLN A 133 -3.37 -3.15 -25.94
CA GLN A 133 -4.46 -4.06 -25.57
C GLN A 133 -4.09 -5.49 -25.97
N ALA A 134 -3.95 -6.38 -24.99
CA ALA A 134 -3.72 -7.80 -25.23
C ALA A 134 -5.04 -8.55 -25.49
N PRO A 135 -5.00 -9.68 -26.23
CA PRO A 135 -6.12 -10.61 -26.35
C PRO A 135 -6.53 -11.18 -24.98
N ILE A 136 -7.80 -11.56 -24.87
CA ILE A 136 -8.37 -12.11 -23.63
C ILE A 136 -7.69 -13.46 -23.31
N ALA A 137 -7.16 -13.60 -22.10
CA ALA A 137 -6.45 -14.81 -21.66
C ALA A 137 -7.40 -15.99 -21.37
N SER A 138 -8.54 -15.71 -20.74
CA SER A 138 -9.57 -16.72 -20.44
C SER A 138 -10.55 -16.87 -21.59
N THR A 139 -10.88 -18.12 -21.94
CA THR A 139 -11.89 -18.43 -22.97
C THR A 139 -13.32 -18.42 -22.44
N THR A 140 -13.47 -18.59 -21.12
CA THR A 140 -14.73 -18.79 -20.39
C THR A 140 -15.22 -17.53 -19.68
N TYR A 141 -14.33 -16.56 -19.44
CA TYR A 141 -14.68 -15.32 -18.74
C TYR A 141 -15.75 -14.49 -19.48
N PHE A 142 -16.76 -14.03 -18.75
CA PHE A 142 -17.84 -13.23 -19.32
C PHE A 142 -17.43 -11.76 -19.49
N CYS A 143 -17.41 -11.30 -20.74
CA CYS A 143 -17.23 -9.90 -21.08
C CYS A 143 -18.55 -9.22 -21.42
N SER A 144 -18.74 -8.01 -20.91
CA SER A 144 -19.87 -7.16 -21.29
C SER A 144 -19.90 -6.91 -22.80
N PRO A 145 -21.08 -6.70 -23.41
CA PRO A 145 -21.15 -6.34 -24.81
C PRO A 145 -20.51 -4.97 -25.05
N LYS A 146 -19.75 -4.87 -26.15
CA LYS A 146 -19.20 -3.61 -26.65
C LYS A 146 -20.31 -2.64 -27.03
N ALA A 147 -20.04 -1.35 -26.88
CA ALA A 147 -21.00 -0.31 -27.25
C ALA A 147 -20.69 0.25 -28.64
N ASN A 148 -21.74 0.48 -29.44
CA ASN A 148 -21.60 1.06 -30.78
C ASN A 148 -21.25 2.57 -30.75
N SER A 149 -21.43 3.25 -29.61
CA SER A 149 -21.13 4.67 -29.41
C SER A 149 -20.29 4.90 -28.14
N THR A 150 -19.33 5.82 -28.22
CA THR A 150 -18.50 6.27 -27.08
C THR A 150 -19.13 7.49 -26.41
N ASP A 151 -20.29 7.31 -25.79
CA ASP A 151 -20.97 8.40 -25.07
C ASP A 151 -20.32 8.63 -23.70
N LEU A 152 -20.08 9.89 -23.32
CA LEU A 152 -19.49 10.24 -22.03
C LEU A 152 -20.29 9.67 -20.86
N LEU A 153 -21.62 9.71 -20.95
CA LEU A 153 -22.53 9.17 -19.93
C LEU A 153 -22.35 7.65 -19.77
N LEU A 154 -22.07 6.94 -20.85
CA LEU A 154 -21.81 5.50 -20.81
C LEU A 154 -20.51 5.21 -20.05
N ILE A 155 -19.43 5.95 -20.34
CA ILE A 155 -18.15 5.80 -19.64
C ILE A 155 -18.32 6.06 -18.14
N VAL A 156 -19.02 7.14 -17.77
CA VAL A 156 -19.31 7.47 -16.37
C VAL A 156 -20.09 6.34 -15.68
N ARG A 157 -21.11 5.79 -16.33
CA ARG A 157 -21.89 4.66 -15.78
C ARG A 157 -21.03 3.41 -15.58
N ARG A 158 -20.12 3.12 -16.50
CA ARG A 158 -19.17 1.99 -16.37
C ARG A 158 -18.21 2.20 -15.21
N VAL A 159 -17.64 3.40 -15.09
CA VAL A 159 -16.76 3.77 -13.96
C VAL A 159 -17.52 3.65 -12.64
N ALA A 160 -18.76 4.14 -12.55
CA ALA A 160 -19.58 4.01 -11.35
C ALA A 160 -19.85 2.54 -10.97
N LYS A 161 -20.13 1.68 -11.95
CA LYS A 161 -20.28 0.23 -11.76
C LYS A 161 -18.97 -0.41 -11.25
N LEU A 162 -17.83 0.02 -11.77
CA LEU A 162 -16.52 -0.48 -11.33
C LEU A 162 -16.19 -0.04 -9.89
N ILE A 163 -16.53 1.20 -9.53
CA ILE A 163 -16.35 1.75 -8.18
C ILE A 163 -17.18 0.96 -7.17
N SER A 164 -18.44 0.63 -7.47
CA SER A 164 -19.31 -0.11 -6.54
C SER A 164 -18.81 -1.52 -6.24
N GLY A 165 -18.05 -2.12 -7.17
CA GLY A 165 -17.40 -3.42 -6.98
C GLY A 165 -15.98 -3.37 -6.41
N PHE A 166 -15.47 -2.17 -6.06
CA PHE A 166 -14.05 -1.96 -5.71
C PHE A 166 -13.05 -2.52 -6.74
N GLY A 167 -13.47 -2.64 -8.02
CA GLY A 167 -12.66 -3.21 -9.09
C GLY A 167 -12.49 -4.74 -9.07
N LEU A 168 -13.34 -5.49 -8.35
CA LEU A 168 -13.32 -6.95 -8.28
C LEU A 168 -14.52 -7.60 -9.02
N SER A 169 -14.33 -8.82 -9.53
CA SER A 169 -15.32 -9.57 -10.32
C SER A 169 -16.37 -10.31 -9.48
N VAL A 170 -16.05 -10.69 -8.24
CA VAL A 170 -16.85 -11.56 -7.35
C VAL A 170 -18.27 -11.03 -7.08
N ASN A 171 -18.47 -9.72 -7.14
CA ASN A 171 -19.79 -9.09 -6.98
C ASN A 171 -20.56 -8.91 -8.31
N GLY A 172 -20.08 -9.49 -9.41
CA GLY A 172 -20.63 -9.33 -10.77
C GLY A 172 -20.53 -7.90 -11.32
N GLN A 173 -19.76 -7.03 -10.66
CA GLN A 173 -19.64 -5.63 -11.02
C GLN A 173 -18.50 -5.36 -12.01
N HIS A 174 -17.40 -6.13 -11.95
CA HIS A 174 -16.27 -6.05 -12.88
C HIS A 174 -16.44 -6.99 -14.09
N THR A 175 -17.33 -6.63 -15.01
CA THR A 175 -17.59 -7.42 -16.23
C THR A 175 -16.89 -6.86 -17.47
N PHE A 176 -15.91 -5.96 -17.30
CA PHE A 176 -15.15 -5.34 -18.39
C PHE A 176 -13.83 -6.07 -18.57
N CYS A 177 -13.45 -6.26 -19.83
CA CYS A 177 -12.28 -7.04 -20.22
C CYS A 177 -11.18 -6.13 -20.81
N GLY A 178 -9.94 -6.63 -20.81
CA GLY A 178 -8.80 -5.96 -21.45
C GLY A 178 -7.79 -5.37 -20.48
N ASP A 179 -7.90 -5.64 -19.19
CA ASP A 179 -7.06 -5.07 -18.14
C ASP A 179 -5.73 -5.84 -17.94
N TYR A 180 -5.09 -6.21 -19.05
CA TYR A 180 -3.83 -6.96 -19.11
C TYR A 180 -2.59 -6.04 -19.01
N ILE A 181 -1.38 -6.60 -19.09
CA ILE A 181 -0.05 -5.97 -18.98
C ILE A 181 0.37 -5.64 -17.54
N PHE A 182 -0.53 -5.11 -16.72
CA PHE A 182 -0.25 -4.79 -15.32
C PHE A 182 -1.37 -5.31 -14.41
N SER A 183 -1.11 -6.46 -13.79
CA SER A 183 -2.09 -7.16 -12.95
C SER A 183 -2.48 -6.36 -11.70
N GLY A 184 -3.79 -6.04 -11.59
CA GLY A 184 -4.41 -5.37 -10.45
C GLY A 184 -4.37 -6.21 -9.17
N HIS A 185 -4.72 -7.48 -9.33
CA HIS A 185 -4.75 -8.50 -8.28
C HIS A 185 -3.37 -8.70 -7.66
N THR A 186 -2.35 -8.87 -8.50
CA THR A 186 -0.97 -9.13 -8.06
C THR A 186 -0.38 -7.97 -7.28
N PHE A 187 -0.56 -6.73 -7.77
CA PHE A 187 0.00 -5.58 -7.07
C PHE A 187 -0.69 -5.37 -5.73
N THR A 188 -2.01 -5.58 -5.64
CA THR A 188 -2.75 -5.45 -4.37
C THR A 188 -2.28 -6.47 -3.33
N LEU A 189 -2.14 -7.74 -3.71
CA LEU A 189 -1.61 -8.79 -2.84
C LEU A 189 -0.17 -8.51 -2.40
N THR A 190 0.68 -8.11 -3.36
CA THR A 190 2.09 -7.76 -3.09
C THR A 190 2.18 -6.57 -2.14
N MET A 191 1.37 -5.54 -2.35
CA MET A 191 1.34 -4.35 -1.51
C MET A 191 0.88 -4.69 -0.09
N ALA A 192 -0.18 -5.50 0.06
CA ALA A 192 -0.63 -5.97 1.37
C ALA A 192 0.49 -6.69 2.14
N TYR A 193 1.20 -7.61 1.49
CA TYR A 193 2.36 -8.29 2.08
C TYR A 193 3.47 -7.30 2.49
N LEU A 194 3.85 -6.36 1.62
CA LEU A 194 4.90 -5.39 1.90
C LEU A 194 4.54 -4.46 3.06
N VAL A 195 3.30 -3.97 3.11
CA VAL A 195 2.78 -3.13 4.21
C VAL A 195 2.79 -3.91 5.51
N PHE A 196 2.33 -5.16 5.52
CA PHE A 196 2.42 -6.01 6.71
C PHE A 196 3.85 -6.23 7.14
N ARG A 197 4.78 -6.52 6.22
CA ARG A 197 6.19 -6.73 6.57
C ARG A 197 6.84 -5.50 7.19
N GLU A 198 6.51 -4.31 6.69
CA GLU A 198 7.09 -3.05 7.13
C GLU A 198 6.49 -2.54 8.45
N TYR A 199 5.16 -2.60 8.57
CA TYR A 199 4.41 -1.94 9.64
C TYR A 199 3.78 -2.89 10.67
N SER A 200 4.04 -4.21 10.62
CA SER A 200 3.54 -5.17 11.63
C SER A 200 4.44 -5.27 12.88
N PRO A 201 3.86 -5.67 14.04
CA PRO A 201 4.60 -5.70 15.30
C PRO A 201 5.73 -6.71 15.24
N GLN A 202 6.91 -6.37 15.77
CA GLN A 202 8.07 -7.27 15.76
C GLN A 202 7.84 -8.59 16.53
N ARG A 203 6.87 -8.62 17.45
CA ARG A 203 6.49 -9.82 18.21
C ARG A 203 5.78 -10.86 17.35
N LEU A 204 5.13 -10.45 16.25
CA LEU A 204 4.31 -11.30 15.40
C LEU A 204 5.03 -11.64 14.08
N LYS A 205 6.24 -12.22 14.18
CA LYS A 205 7.07 -12.54 13.00
C LYS A 205 6.43 -13.55 12.05
N PHE A 206 5.46 -14.34 12.50
CA PHE A 206 4.73 -15.29 11.65
C PHE A 206 3.73 -14.58 10.72
N LEU A 207 3.22 -13.40 11.07
CA LEU A 207 2.20 -12.71 10.27
C LEU A 207 2.72 -12.36 8.86
N PRO A 208 3.90 -11.73 8.69
CA PRO A 208 4.45 -11.52 7.35
C PRO A 208 4.59 -12.80 6.52
N PHE A 209 4.90 -13.94 7.15
CA PHE A 209 4.95 -15.23 6.45
C PHE A 209 3.57 -15.68 5.98
N VAL A 210 2.53 -15.54 6.80
CA VAL A 210 1.15 -15.81 6.40
C VAL A 210 0.74 -14.95 5.20
N TYR A 211 1.06 -13.65 5.22
CA TYR A 211 0.77 -12.76 4.09
C TYR A 211 1.56 -13.11 2.83
N PHE A 212 2.80 -13.58 2.97
CA PHE A 212 3.57 -14.09 1.84
C PHE A 212 2.88 -15.29 1.20
N VAL A 213 2.43 -16.27 2.01
CA VAL A 213 1.70 -17.44 1.52
C VAL A 213 0.38 -17.05 0.87
N LEU A 214 -0.41 -16.16 1.50
CA LEU A 214 -1.67 -15.66 0.93
C LEU A 214 -1.44 -14.95 -0.41
N ALA A 215 -0.41 -14.12 -0.51
CA ALA A 215 -0.07 -13.44 -1.76
C ALA A 215 0.35 -14.44 -2.84
N ALA A 216 1.20 -15.41 -2.52
CA ALA A 216 1.65 -16.44 -3.46
C ALA A 216 0.48 -17.31 -3.96
N VAL A 217 -0.39 -17.76 -3.05
CA VAL A 217 -1.59 -18.54 -3.39
C VAL A 217 -2.56 -17.70 -4.22
N GLY A 218 -2.83 -16.45 -3.83
CA GLY A 218 -3.72 -15.57 -4.59
C GLY A 218 -3.21 -15.32 -6.02
N VAL A 219 -1.92 -15.05 -6.19
CA VAL A 219 -1.30 -14.86 -7.51
C VAL A 219 -1.36 -16.14 -8.35
N PHE A 220 -1.08 -17.30 -7.74
CA PHE A 220 -1.21 -18.60 -8.41
C PHE A 220 -2.64 -18.84 -8.92
N LEU A 221 -3.65 -18.56 -8.08
CA LEU A 221 -5.06 -18.72 -8.44
C LEU A 221 -5.52 -17.75 -9.54
N VAL A 222 -5.00 -16.52 -9.56
CA VAL A 222 -5.22 -15.55 -10.65
C VAL A 222 -4.69 -16.07 -12.00
N LEU A 223 -3.53 -16.72 -12.00
CA LEU A 223 -2.99 -17.35 -13.21
C LEU A 223 -3.79 -18.61 -13.60
N LEU A 224 -4.20 -19.40 -12.61
CA LEU A 224 -4.96 -20.63 -12.81
C LEU A 224 -6.34 -20.38 -13.45
N SER A 225 -6.99 -19.27 -13.12
CA SER A 225 -8.24 -18.85 -13.77
C SER A 225 -8.05 -18.19 -15.13
N ARG A 226 -6.80 -18.03 -15.58
CA ARG A 226 -6.43 -17.22 -16.75
C ARG A 226 -6.95 -15.79 -16.66
N GLY A 227 -7.02 -15.24 -15.45
CA GLY A 227 -7.40 -13.85 -15.22
C GLY A 227 -6.34 -12.87 -15.75
N HIS A 228 -5.06 -13.26 -15.71
CA HIS A 228 -3.94 -12.49 -16.24
C HIS A 228 -2.89 -13.41 -16.87
N TYR A 229 -2.09 -12.86 -17.78
CA TYR A 229 -0.89 -13.52 -18.28
C TYR A 229 0.21 -13.52 -17.20
N THR A 230 1.14 -14.46 -17.29
CA THR A 230 2.32 -14.51 -16.39
C THR A 230 3.15 -13.24 -16.46
N VAL A 231 3.29 -12.65 -17.65
CA VAL A 231 4.01 -11.38 -17.84
C VAL A 231 3.37 -10.25 -17.04
N ASP A 232 2.03 -10.22 -16.95
CA ASP A 232 1.30 -9.21 -16.17
C ASP A 232 1.64 -9.29 -14.68
N VAL A 233 1.78 -10.52 -14.18
CA VAL A 233 2.15 -10.83 -12.79
C VAL A 233 3.60 -10.43 -12.52
N VAL A 234 4.52 -10.79 -13.41
CA VAL A 234 5.95 -10.47 -13.27
C VAL A 234 6.17 -8.96 -13.27
N ILE A 235 5.56 -8.23 -14.20
CA ILE A 235 5.63 -6.76 -14.26
C ILE A 235 5.05 -6.14 -12.99
N ALA A 236 3.84 -6.57 -12.59
CA ALA A 236 3.19 -6.03 -11.40
C ALA A 236 4.03 -6.25 -10.12
N TYR A 237 4.58 -7.45 -9.92
CA TYR A 237 5.46 -7.75 -8.79
C TYR A 237 6.73 -6.88 -8.83
N TYR A 238 7.39 -6.78 -9.99
CA TYR A 238 8.62 -6.01 -10.13
C TYR A 238 8.39 -4.53 -9.85
N VAL A 239 7.42 -3.90 -10.49
CA VAL A 239 7.14 -2.46 -10.32
C VAL A 239 6.71 -2.17 -8.88
N THR A 240 5.83 -2.98 -8.29
CA THR A 240 5.33 -2.78 -6.91
C THR A 240 6.46 -2.81 -5.90
N THR A 241 7.30 -3.84 -5.94
CA THR A 241 8.43 -3.97 -4.99
C THR A 241 9.45 -2.85 -5.16
N ARG A 242 9.77 -2.45 -6.41
CA ARG A 242 10.71 -1.36 -6.68
C ARG A 242 10.19 -0.02 -6.18
N VAL A 243 8.94 0.34 -6.50
CA VAL A 243 8.34 1.60 -6.02
C VAL A 243 8.30 1.62 -4.49
N PHE A 244 7.89 0.51 -3.86
CA PHE A 244 7.83 0.42 -2.40
C PHE A 244 9.19 0.60 -1.75
N TRP A 245 10.22 -0.12 -2.20
CA TRP A 245 11.56 -0.03 -1.61
C TRP A 245 12.26 1.29 -1.92
N ILE A 246 12.10 1.82 -3.13
CA ILE A 246 12.62 3.16 -3.48
C ILE A 246 12.00 4.19 -2.54
N TYR A 247 10.67 4.18 -2.38
CA TYR A 247 9.97 5.10 -1.50
C TYR A 247 10.50 5.03 -0.06
N HIS A 248 10.57 3.83 0.54
CA HIS A 248 11.01 3.67 1.92
C HIS A 248 12.50 3.99 2.10
N THR A 249 13.33 3.70 1.09
CA THR A 249 14.75 4.09 1.09
C THR A 249 14.90 5.61 1.12
N LEU A 250 14.16 6.34 0.29
CA LEU A 250 14.16 7.81 0.33
C LEU A 250 13.57 8.34 1.65
N ALA A 251 12.48 7.74 2.14
CA ALA A 251 11.79 8.18 3.35
C ALA A 251 12.61 7.97 4.64
N ASN A 252 13.45 6.94 4.67
CA ASN A 252 14.22 6.57 5.86
C ASN A 252 15.64 7.18 5.88
N ASN A 253 16.11 7.77 4.78
CA ASN A 253 17.44 8.40 4.70
C ASN A 253 17.30 9.91 4.48
N VAL A 254 17.64 10.71 5.50
CA VAL A 254 17.48 12.17 5.48
C VAL A 254 18.23 12.83 4.31
N SER A 255 19.42 12.34 3.97
CA SER A 255 20.22 12.85 2.85
C SER A 255 19.55 12.66 1.49
N LEU A 256 18.68 11.66 1.34
CA LEU A 256 17.98 11.37 0.09
C LEU A 256 16.66 12.13 -0.06
N LYS A 257 16.22 12.86 0.97
CA LYS A 257 15.02 13.73 0.91
C LYS A 257 15.28 15.06 0.23
N VAL A 258 16.55 15.43 0.05
CA VAL A 258 16.97 16.67 -0.59
C VAL A 258 17.43 16.37 -2.01
N ALA A 259 17.11 17.27 -2.95
CA ALA A 259 17.66 17.20 -4.29
C ALA A 259 19.17 17.47 -4.23
N SER A 260 19.96 16.57 -4.81
CA SER A 260 21.42 16.64 -4.82
C SER A 260 21.92 16.09 -6.16
N GLU A 261 23.09 16.53 -6.62
CA GLU A 261 23.70 16.04 -7.86
C GLU A 261 23.87 14.51 -7.87
N ASN A 262 24.15 13.93 -6.69
CA ASN A 262 24.34 12.49 -6.50
C ASN A 262 23.02 11.72 -6.29
N ASN A 263 21.90 12.41 -6.08
CA ASN A 263 20.59 11.80 -5.89
C ASN A 263 19.83 11.71 -7.22
N PHE A 264 20.14 10.72 -8.06
CA PHE A 264 19.46 10.57 -9.35
C PHE A 264 17.95 10.38 -9.23
N LEU A 265 17.47 9.82 -8.12
CA LEU A 265 16.04 9.66 -7.86
C LEU A 265 15.33 11.00 -7.70
N SER A 266 16.05 12.07 -7.36
CA SER A 266 15.48 13.43 -7.28
C SER A 266 15.04 13.99 -8.63
N ARG A 267 15.48 13.38 -9.74
CA ARG A 267 15.08 13.75 -11.10
C ARG A 267 13.74 13.13 -11.52
N SER A 268 13.18 12.24 -10.70
CA SER A 268 11.89 11.61 -10.98
C SER A 268 10.76 12.65 -10.88
N TRP A 269 9.80 12.60 -11.80
CA TRP A 269 8.68 13.56 -11.84
C TRP A 269 7.84 13.60 -10.56
N TRP A 270 7.78 12.48 -9.82
CA TRP A 270 7.03 12.36 -8.56
C TRP A 270 7.84 12.77 -7.33
N PHE A 271 9.14 13.06 -7.47
CA PHE A 271 10.00 13.41 -6.34
C PHE A 271 9.56 14.69 -5.60
N PRO A 272 9.11 15.77 -6.26
CA PRO A 272 8.59 16.95 -5.55
C PRO A 272 7.36 16.64 -4.67
N LEU A 273 6.50 15.71 -5.10
CA LEU A 273 5.38 15.25 -4.27
C LEU A 273 5.89 14.44 -3.07
N PHE A 274 6.87 13.56 -3.29
CA PHE A 274 7.51 12.81 -2.23
C PHE A 274 8.12 13.73 -1.16
N THR A 275 8.87 14.77 -1.55
CA THR A 275 9.48 15.70 -0.59
C THR A 275 8.44 16.51 0.18
N TYR A 276 7.33 16.91 -0.46
CA TYR A 276 6.20 17.53 0.23
C TYR A 276 5.63 16.63 1.34
N PHE A 277 5.42 15.35 1.03
CA PHE A 277 4.89 14.37 1.97
C PHE A 277 5.86 14.06 3.12
N GLU A 278 7.15 13.91 2.85
CA GLU A 278 8.15 13.46 3.83
C GLU A 278 8.92 14.61 4.54
N LYS A 279 8.62 15.89 4.23
CA LYS A 279 9.34 17.07 4.76
C LYS A 279 9.52 17.08 6.29
N ASN A 280 8.48 16.68 7.03
CA ASN A 280 8.43 16.75 8.49
C ASN A 280 8.56 15.38 9.17
N VAL A 281 8.97 14.34 8.43
CA VAL A 281 9.07 12.97 8.93
C VAL A 281 10.55 12.65 9.11
N GLY A 282 10.98 12.49 10.36
CA GLY A 282 12.40 12.42 10.74
C GLY A 282 13.12 11.09 10.50
N GLY A 283 12.50 10.07 9.89
CA GLY A 283 13.14 8.79 9.61
C GLY A 283 12.20 7.59 9.64
N VAL A 284 12.74 6.45 10.12
CA VAL A 284 12.01 5.19 10.27
C VAL A 284 10.92 5.34 11.33
N LEU A 285 9.71 4.86 11.04
CA LEU A 285 8.61 4.91 12.00
C LEU A 285 8.74 3.78 13.03
N PRO A 286 8.65 4.07 14.34
CA PRO A 286 8.58 3.02 15.34
C PRO A 286 7.27 2.24 15.19
N ARG A 287 7.36 0.92 15.38
CA ARG A 287 6.26 -0.03 15.24
C ARG A 287 5.41 -0.07 16.51
N GLU A 288 4.72 1.03 16.76
CA GLU A 288 3.87 1.24 17.92
C GLU A 288 2.39 1.28 17.53
N TYR A 289 1.54 0.79 18.42
CA TYR A 289 0.11 0.58 18.15
C TYR A 289 -0.75 1.23 19.23
N GLU A 290 -1.82 1.89 18.81
CA GLU A 290 -2.78 2.56 19.68
C GLU A 290 -4.20 2.31 19.16
N TRP A 291 -5.12 2.04 20.08
CA TRP A 291 -6.51 1.82 19.70
C TRP A 291 -7.12 3.11 19.12
N PRO A 292 -7.76 3.07 17.93
CA PRO A 292 -8.14 4.29 17.23
C PRO A 292 -9.37 5.02 17.82
N LEU A 293 -10.19 4.33 18.61
CA LEU A 293 -11.39 4.89 19.23
C LEU A 293 -11.12 5.25 20.70
N PRO A 294 -11.73 6.30 21.26
CA PRO A 294 -11.70 6.51 22.69
C PRO A 294 -12.44 5.35 23.35
N TRP A 295 -11.73 4.42 23.97
CA TRP A 295 -12.36 3.41 24.82
C TRP A 295 -13.21 4.14 25.87
N PRO A 296 -14.43 3.68 26.21
CA PRO A 296 -15.20 4.33 27.26
C PRO A 296 -14.34 4.35 28.53
N ARG A 297 -14.01 5.57 29.01
CA ARG A 297 -13.20 5.85 30.22
C ARG A 297 -13.68 5.14 31.49
N LYS A 298 -14.83 4.44 31.45
CA LYS A 298 -15.41 3.65 32.53
C LYS A 298 -14.62 2.40 32.93
N TRP A 299 -13.67 1.94 32.12
CA TRP A 299 -12.94 0.68 32.38
C TRP A 299 -11.44 0.86 32.62
N GLN A 300 -10.97 2.10 32.83
CA GLN A 300 -9.63 2.31 33.36
C GLN A 300 -9.66 2.07 34.87
N PRO A 301 -8.87 1.14 35.44
CA PRO A 301 -8.70 1.06 36.88
C PRO A 301 -8.18 2.42 37.36
N LYS A 302 -8.92 3.06 38.29
CA LYS A 302 -8.48 4.30 38.94
C LYS A 302 -7.16 4.01 39.63
N ILE A 303 -6.06 4.55 39.11
CA ILE A 303 -4.79 4.58 39.83
C ILE A 303 -5.02 5.53 41.01
N PRO A 304 -4.81 5.10 42.28
CA PRO A 304 -4.95 6.01 43.41
C PRO A 304 -3.85 7.08 43.33
N THR A 305 -4.25 8.34 43.21
CA THR A 305 -3.36 9.48 43.40
C THR A 305 -2.95 9.52 44.86
N SER A 306 -1.68 9.23 45.17
CA SER A 306 -1.09 9.49 46.47
C SER A 306 -0.99 11.01 46.66
N SER A 307 -1.90 11.58 47.45
CA SER A 307 -1.79 12.94 47.97
C SER A 307 -0.62 12.99 48.97
N HIS A 308 0.44 13.70 48.63
CA HIS A 308 1.42 14.16 49.62
C HIS A 308 0.75 15.23 50.50
N PRO A 309 0.74 15.09 51.84
CA PRO A 309 0.28 16.15 52.71
C PRO A 309 1.37 17.25 52.82
N SER A 310 0.95 18.47 52.57
CA SER A 310 1.70 19.70 52.83
C SER A 310 1.86 19.89 54.35
N HIS A 311 3.09 19.76 54.86
CA HIS A 311 3.44 20.27 56.19
C HIS A 311 3.61 21.79 56.10
N GLY A 312 2.70 22.52 56.76
CA GLY A 312 2.95 23.90 57.19
C GLY A 312 3.53 23.89 58.59
N GLU A 313 4.64 24.58 58.78
CA GLU A 313 5.11 25.03 60.09
C GLU A 313 5.24 26.56 60.05
N ASP A 314 4.31 27.22 60.74
CA ASP A 314 4.46 28.57 61.27
C ASP A 314 5.42 28.51 62.47
N ASN A 315 6.43 29.39 62.53
CA ASN A 315 6.75 30.09 63.77
C ASN A 315 7.69 31.30 63.61
N GLN A 316 7.08 32.48 63.84
CA GLN A 316 7.49 33.58 64.72
C GLN A 316 8.85 34.31 64.54
N GLN A 317 8.70 35.62 64.28
CA GLN A 317 9.69 36.69 64.46
C GLN A 317 9.79 37.15 65.93
N GLY A 318 11.03 37.40 66.37
CA GLY A 318 11.44 38.47 67.30
C GLY A 318 11.59 38.12 68.79
N PRO A 319 12.43 38.84 69.56
CA PRO A 319 13.21 40.04 69.21
C PRO A 319 14.70 39.78 68.91
#